data_AF-A0A8J7AEU4-F1
#
_entry.id   AF-A0A8J7AEU4-F1
#
_cell.length_a   1.000
_cell.length_b   1.000
_cell.length_c   1.000
_cell.angle_alpha   90.00
_cell.angle_beta   90.00
_cell.angle_gamma   90.00
#
_symmetry.space_group_name_H-M   'P 1'
#
loop_
_entity.id
_entity.type
_entity.pdbx_description
1 polymer ?
#
loop_
_entity_poly.entity_id
_entity_poly.type
_entity_poly.pdbx_seq_one_letter_code
_entity_poly.pdbx_strand_id
1 'polypeptide(L)'
;MIWDEKRQSKFIESTMRNAIQTIFDDIGNKDVSFDQLRLEIKKIILQNIKKRDVDKLLQEITIISIDIMKYGFSRDDLFSGNVDAREIKTIAKIYGFSAITDPDTRDGIDLLSIKKNRNDLAHGFLSFKEVGQNTSAENLVEISERVIKYLRQILENIDEYLVNQQYLDPK
;
A
#
# COMPACT_ATOMS: atom_id res chain seq x y z
N MET A 1 -1.55 22.95 12.52
CA MET A 1 -1.57 21.55 12.99
C MET A 1 -2.63 20.65 12.35
N ILE A 2 -3.84 21.13 12.02
CA ILE A 2 -4.82 20.37 11.17
C ILE A 2 -4.22 19.97 9.79
N TRP A 3 -3.22 20.72 9.34
CA TRP A 3 -2.45 20.47 8.12
C TRP A 3 -1.50 19.25 8.19
N ASP A 4 -1.13 18.78 9.38
CA ASP A 4 -0.08 17.76 9.56
C ASP A 4 -0.65 16.33 9.47
N GLU A 5 -1.72 16.03 10.22
CA GLU A 5 -2.32 14.68 10.24
C GLU A 5 -3.00 14.29 8.92
N LYS A 6 -3.62 15.24 8.20
CA LYS A 6 -4.15 14.99 6.84
C LYS A 6 -3.03 14.70 5.84
N ARG A 7 -1.83 15.28 6.04
CA ARG A 7 -0.64 15.00 5.23
C ARG A 7 -0.09 13.61 5.53
N GLN A 8 -0.03 13.22 6.81
CA GLN A 8 0.50 11.92 7.21
C GLN A 8 -0.26 10.75 6.61
N SER A 9 -1.61 10.73 6.66
CA SER A 9 -2.36 9.61 6.04
C SER A 9 -2.27 9.59 4.51
N LYS A 10 -2.29 10.75 3.83
CA LYS A 10 -2.07 10.83 2.38
C LYS A 10 -0.65 10.41 2.00
N PHE A 11 0.32 10.67 2.87
CA PHE A 11 1.70 10.25 2.71
C PHE A 11 1.83 8.73 2.86
N ILE A 12 1.27 8.14 3.92
CA ILE A 12 1.22 6.68 4.10
C ILE A 12 0.62 6.00 2.86
N GLU A 13 -0.52 6.51 2.41
CA GLU A 13 -1.20 6.00 1.22
C GLU A 13 -0.34 6.14 -0.03
N SER A 14 0.20 7.33 -0.30
CA SER A 14 1.06 7.56 -1.47
C SER A 14 2.30 6.67 -1.45
N THR A 15 2.92 6.49 -0.29
CA THR A 15 4.09 5.62 -0.07
C THR A 15 3.75 4.17 -0.39
N MET A 16 2.67 3.64 0.17
CA MET A 16 2.26 2.27 -0.10
C MET A 16 1.85 2.06 -1.56
N ARG A 17 1.14 3.02 -2.16
CA ARG A 17 0.79 2.99 -3.58
C ARG A 17 2.03 2.98 -4.47
N ASN A 18 3.03 3.79 -4.15
CA ASN A 18 4.30 3.83 -4.89
C ASN A 18 5.07 2.52 -4.77
N ALA A 19 5.17 1.98 -3.55
CA ALA A 19 5.88 0.73 -3.32
C ALA A 19 5.30 -0.43 -4.13
N ILE A 20 3.97 -0.53 -4.21
CA ILE A 20 3.31 -1.58 -4.99
C ILE A 20 3.40 -1.31 -6.49
N GLN A 21 3.36 -0.04 -6.92
CA GLN A 21 3.65 0.31 -8.32
C GLN A 21 5.01 -0.19 -8.76
N THR A 22 6.03 -0.09 -7.89
CA THR A 22 7.38 -0.62 -8.19
C THR A 22 7.38 -2.12 -8.46
N ILE A 23 6.45 -2.90 -7.90
CA ILE A 23 6.28 -4.32 -8.23
C ILE A 23 5.87 -4.49 -9.71
N PHE A 24 4.90 -3.72 -10.18
CA PHE A 24 4.44 -3.82 -11.57
C PHE A 24 5.43 -3.21 -12.55
N ASP A 25 6.16 -2.16 -12.15
CA ASP A 25 7.24 -1.59 -12.94
C ASP A 25 8.37 -2.62 -13.11
N ASP A 26 8.76 -3.34 -12.05
CA ASP A 26 9.80 -4.36 -12.12
C ASP A 26 9.40 -5.54 -13.00
N ILE A 27 8.16 -6.03 -12.87
CA ILE A 27 7.60 -7.06 -13.76
C ILE A 27 7.65 -6.60 -15.22
N GLY A 28 7.17 -5.38 -15.51
CA GLY A 28 7.12 -4.85 -16.87
C GLY A 28 8.51 -4.63 -17.46
N ASN A 29 9.45 -4.11 -16.68
CA ASN A 29 10.83 -3.85 -17.11
C ASN A 29 11.65 -5.12 -17.35
N LYS A 30 11.27 -6.24 -16.71
CA LYS A 30 11.93 -7.54 -16.86
C LYS A 30 11.24 -8.46 -17.88
N ASP A 31 10.24 -7.98 -18.60
CA ASP A 31 9.46 -8.75 -19.58
C ASP A 31 8.92 -10.08 -19.00
N VAL A 32 8.50 -10.06 -17.72
CA VAL A 32 7.98 -11.26 -17.04
C VAL A 32 6.63 -11.66 -17.65
N SER A 33 6.54 -12.90 -18.15
CA SER A 33 5.27 -13.40 -18.70
C SER A 33 4.24 -13.60 -17.60
N PHE A 34 2.96 -13.30 -17.91
CA PHE A 34 1.82 -13.59 -17.03
C PHE A 34 1.85 -15.02 -16.46
N ASP A 35 2.27 -16.01 -17.26
CA ASP A 35 2.31 -17.42 -16.86
C ASP A 35 3.30 -17.72 -15.74
N GLN A 36 4.35 -16.91 -15.59
CA GLN A 36 5.41 -17.10 -14.61
C GLN A 36 5.05 -16.55 -13.22
N LEU A 37 3.96 -15.79 -13.12
CA LEU A 37 3.55 -15.15 -11.89
C LEU A 37 2.85 -16.11 -10.94
N ARG A 38 2.99 -15.84 -9.66
CA ARG A 38 2.18 -16.47 -8.63
C ARG A 38 0.68 -16.22 -8.83
N LEU A 39 -0.12 -17.17 -8.36
CA LEU A 39 -1.58 -17.19 -8.55
C LEU A 39 -2.27 -15.91 -8.05
N GLU A 40 -1.80 -15.35 -6.94
CA GLU A 40 -2.44 -14.16 -6.37
C GLU A 40 -2.26 -12.92 -7.25
N ILE A 41 -1.07 -12.73 -7.82
CA ILE A 41 -0.80 -11.62 -8.75
C ILE A 41 -1.63 -11.80 -10.04
N LYS A 42 -1.69 -13.03 -10.58
CA LYS A 42 -2.57 -13.35 -11.71
C LYS A 42 -4.02 -12.96 -11.44
N LYS A 43 -4.54 -13.27 -10.24
CA LYS A 43 -5.91 -12.93 -9.84
C LYS A 43 -6.13 -11.41 -9.77
N ILE A 44 -5.22 -10.66 -9.16
CA ILE A 44 -5.31 -9.18 -9.05
C ILE A 44 -5.41 -8.56 -10.44
N ILE A 45 -4.57 -9.03 -11.36
CA ILE A 45 -4.47 -8.50 -12.71
C ILE A 45 -5.74 -8.75 -13.50
N LEU A 46 -6.25 -9.98 -13.47
CA LEU A 46 -7.53 -10.31 -14.09
C LEU A 46 -8.71 -9.56 -13.46
N GLN A 47 -8.69 -9.30 -12.15
CA GLN A 47 -9.73 -8.51 -11.48
C GLN A 47 -9.70 -7.03 -11.91
N ASN A 48 -8.52 -6.47 -12.08
CA ASN A 48 -8.37 -5.08 -12.49
C ASN A 48 -8.69 -4.87 -13.97
N ILE A 49 -8.34 -5.83 -14.84
CA ILE A 49 -8.74 -5.79 -16.27
C ILE A 49 -10.26 -5.74 -16.43
N LYS A 50 -11.01 -6.46 -15.58
CA LYS A 50 -12.50 -6.40 -15.62
C LYS A 50 -13.06 -5.00 -15.40
N LYS A 51 -12.30 -4.11 -14.76
CA LYS A 51 -12.70 -2.71 -14.49
C LYS A 51 -12.22 -1.76 -15.59
N ARG A 52 -11.41 -2.21 -16.54
CA ARG A 52 -10.87 -1.39 -17.64
C ARG A 52 -11.89 -1.32 -18.79
N ASP A 53 -11.81 -0.23 -19.53
CA ASP A 53 -12.51 -0.06 -20.80
C ASP A 53 -11.96 -1.06 -21.82
N VAL A 54 -12.83 -1.92 -22.36
CA VAL A 54 -12.45 -3.02 -23.24
C VAL A 54 -11.90 -2.52 -24.58
N ASP A 55 -12.44 -1.43 -25.11
CA ASP A 55 -12.01 -0.89 -26.39
C ASP A 55 -10.62 -0.27 -26.28
N LYS A 56 -10.32 0.43 -25.19
CA LYS A 56 -8.96 0.91 -24.89
C LYS A 56 -7.98 -0.24 -24.69
N LEU A 57 -8.40 -1.26 -23.95
CA LEU A 57 -7.59 -2.45 -23.71
C LEU A 57 -7.21 -3.12 -25.04
N LEU A 58 -8.16 -3.30 -25.96
CA LEU A 58 -7.91 -3.94 -27.25
C LEU A 58 -7.08 -3.09 -28.22
N GLN A 59 -7.09 -1.76 -28.08
CA GLN A 59 -6.23 -0.87 -28.86
C GLN A 59 -4.78 -0.87 -28.39
N GLU A 60 -4.56 -1.14 -27.10
CA GLU A 60 -3.24 -1.05 -26.48
C GLU A 60 -2.57 -2.42 -26.27
N ILE A 61 -3.33 -3.52 -26.26
CA ILE A 61 -2.80 -4.89 -26.22
C ILE A 61 -2.25 -5.27 -27.61
N THR A 62 -0.92 -5.43 -27.68
CA THR A 62 -0.19 -5.96 -28.84
C THR A 62 0.33 -7.38 -28.56
N ILE A 63 0.81 -7.62 -27.34
CA ILE A 63 1.22 -8.93 -26.80
C ILE A 63 0.43 -9.18 -25.51
N ILE A 64 -0.64 -9.97 -25.61
CA ILE A 64 -1.61 -10.26 -24.54
C ILE A 64 -0.95 -10.57 -23.19
N SER A 65 0.12 -11.37 -23.15
CA SER A 65 0.78 -11.77 -21.90
C SER A 65 1.51 -10.65 -21.17
N ILE A 66 2.02 -9.64 -21.89
CA ILE A 66 2.74 -8.48 -21.32
C ILE A 66 1.75 -7.36 -21.04
N ASP A 67 0.83 -7.10 -21.95
CA ASP A 67 -0.06 -5.95 -21.86
C ASP A 67 -1.15 -6.14 -20.79
N ILE A 68 -1.58 -7.39 -20.53
CA ILE A 68 -2.43 -7.73 -19.39
C ILE A 68 -1.79 -7.28 -18.07
N MET A 69 -0.47 -7.41 -17.92
CA MET A 69 0.26 -6.99 -16.71
C MET A 69 0.20 -5.47 -16.52
N LYS A 70 0.51 -4.74 -17.59
CA LYS A 70 0.57 -3.28 -17.61
C LYS A 70 -0.81 -2.66 -17.31
N TYR A 71 -1.87 -3.19 -17.93
CA TYR A 71 -3.21 -2.61 -17.80
C TYR A 71 -4.03 -3.19 -16.63
N GLY A 72 -3.67 -4.38 -16.16
CA GLY A 72 -4.27 -5.00 -14.98
C GLY A 72 -3.73 -4.48 -13.66
N PHE A 73 -2.98 -3.39 -13.62
CA PHE A 73 -2.69 -2.68 -12.38
C PHE A 73 -3.21 -1.26 -12.42
N SER A 74 -3.91 -0.86 -11.36
CA SER A 74 -4.33 0.51 -11.11
C SER A 74 -3.84 0.89 -9.73
N ARG A 75 -2.86 1.80 -9.68
CA ARG A 75 -2.34 2.33 -8.42
C ARG A 75 -3.43 2.97 -7.58
N ASP A 76 -4.46 3.55 -8.21
CA ASP A 76 -5.59 4.21 -7.55
C ASP A 76 -6.57 3.22 -6.89
N ASP A 77 -6.58 1.96 -7.31
CA ASP A 77 -7.46 0.92 -6.76
C ASP A 77 -6.94 0.31 -5.45
N LEU A 78 -5.69 0.59 -5.06
CA LEU A 78 -5.01 -0.08 -3.95
C LEU A 78 -5.55 0.25 -2.56
N PHE A 79 -5.88 1.52 -2.33
CA PHE A 79 -6.37 2.01 -1.05
C PHE A 79 -7.56 2.92 -1.31
N SER A 80 -8.60 2.89 -0.48
CA SER A 80 -9.77 3.78 -0.65
C SER A 80 -9.64 5.06 0.18
N GLY A 81 -8.40 5.47 0.44
CA GLY A 81 -8.03 6.56 1.34
C GLY A 81 -8.46 6.28 2.76
N ASN A 82 -7.64 5.54 3.54
CA ASN A 82 -7.67 5.39 5.01
C ASN A 82 -6.75 4.26 5.50
N VAL A 83 -5.47 4.28 5.10
CA VAL A 83 -4.51 3.19 5.34
C VAL A 83 -4.21 3.00 6.82
N ASP A 84 -4.52 1.79 7.33
CA ASP A 84 -4.08 1.30 8.64
C ASP A 84 -3.26 0.00 8.51
N ALA A 85 -2.64 -0.45 9.61
CA ALA A 85 -1.79 -1.64 9.58
C ALA A 85 -2.52 -2.93 9.14
N ARG A 86 -3.84 -3.03 9.36
CA ARG A 86 -4.62 -4.20 8.92
C ARG A 86 -4.77 -4.19 7.41
N GLU A 87 -5.01 -3.02 6.82
CA GLU A 87 -5.09 -2.86 5.38
C GLU A 87 -3.73 -3.18 4.73
N ILE A 88 -2.62 -2.69 5.30
CA ILE A 88 -1.26 -3.01 4.83
C ILE A 88 -1.00 -4.52 4.88
N LYS A 89 -1.31 -5.20 5.98
CA LYS A 89 -1.15 -6.67 6.09
C LYS A 89 -2.04 -7.44 5.12
N THR A 90 -3.24 -6.95 4.88
CA THR A 90 -4.17 -7.56 3.91
C THR A 90 -3.56 -7.49 2.51
N ILE A 91 -3.03 -6.33 2.14
CA ILE A 91 -2.30 -6.14 0.88
C ILE A 91 -1.03 -6.98 0.84
N ALA A 92 -0.23 -7.02 1.90
CA ALA A 92 0.95 -7.87 1.99
C ALA A 92 0.63 -9.34 1.75
N LYS A 93 -0.48 -9.83 2.30
CA LYS A 93 -0.95 -11.19 2.05
C LYS A 93 -1.40 -11.40 0.60
N ILE A 94 -2.08 -10.42 0.01
CA ILE A 94 -2.59 -10.48 -1.37
C ILE A 94 -1.44 -10.50 -2.38
N TYR A 95 -0.46 -9.62 -2.22
CA TYR A 95 0.70 -9.53 -3.12
C TYR A 95 1.81 -10.52 -2.73
N GLY A 96 1.80 -10.95 -1.48
CA GLY A 96 2.61 -12.03 -0.95
C GLY A 96 4.02 -11.64 -0.51
N PHE A 97 4.22 -10.36 -0.16
CA PHE A 97 5.42 -9.88 0.54
C PHE A 97 5.25 -9.97 2.06
N SER A 98 6.35 -9.94 2.80
CA SER A 98 6.31 -9.99 4.28
C SER A 98 5.76 -8.70 4.88
N ALA A 99 4.90 -8.82 5.89
CA ALA A 99 4.48 -7.70 6.74
C ALA A 99 5.06 -7.78 8.16
N ILE A 100 6.04 -8.66 8.39
CA ILE A 100 6.71 -8.81 9.68
C ILE A 100 7.60 -7.59 9.89
N THR A 101 7.51 -7.01 11.09
CA THR A 101 8.26 -5.82 11.51
C THR A 101 8.72 -6.00 12.95
N ASP A 102 9.69 -5.21 13.38
CA ASP A 102 10.23 -5.24 14.73
C ASP A 102 9.13 -4.97 15.77
N PRO A 103 9.23 -5.56 16.98
CA PRO A 103 8.30 -5.31 18.07
C PRO A 103 8.08 -3.82 18.40
N ASP A 104 9.12 -2.98 18.27
CA ASP A 104 9.06 -1.54 18.57
C ASP A 104 8.12 -0.76 17.64
N THR A 105 7.85 -1.29 16.44
CA THR A 105 6.88 -0.71 15.52
C THR A 105 5.44 -0.91 16.00
N ARG A 106 5.26 -1.77 17.02
CA ARG A 106 3.97 -2.21 17.56
C ARG A 106 3.03 -2.69 16.47
N ASP A 107 3.63 -3.30 15.45
CA ASP A 107 2.91 -3.92 14.34
C ASP A 107 1.96 -2.93 13.63
N GLY A 108 2.37 -1.65 13.62
CA GLY A 108 1.69 -0.53 12.98
C GLY A 108 0.41 -0.05 13.68
N ILE A 109 0.13 -0.46 14.93
CA ILE A 109 -1.12 -0.09 15.62
C ILE A 109 -1.36 1.42 15.72
N ASP A 110 -0.29 2.22 15.75
CA ASP A 110 -0.33 3.68 15.73
C ASP A 110 -1.09 4.26 14.52
N LEU A 111 -1.06 3.58 13.37
CA LEU A 111 -1.80 3.99 12.17
C LEU A 111 -3.31 4.01 12.38
N LEU A 112 -3.83 3.10 13.23
CA LEU A 112 -5.26 3.06 13.54
C LEU A 112 -5.68 4.29 14.36
N SER A 113 -4.86 4.67 15.35
CA SER A 113 -5.10 5.86 16.17
C SER A 113 -5.06 7.14 15.33
N ILE A 114 -4.07 7.28 14.44
CA ILE A 114 -3.97 8.41 13.51
C ILE A 114 -5.20 8.47 12.60
N LYS A 115 -5.59 7.33 12.01
CA LYS A 115 -6.78 7.23 11.15
C LYS A 115 -8.04 7.69 11.88
N LYS A 116 -8.25 7.21 13.11
CA LYS A 116 -9.42 7.56 13.93
C LYS A 116 -9.45 9.06 14.25
N ASN A 117 -8.36 9.59 14.80
CA ASN A 117 -8.27 11.01 15.17
C ASN A 117 -8.51 11.92 13.95
N ARG A 118 -7.92 11.59 12.80
CA ARG A 118 -8.14 12.36 11.57
C ARG A 118 -9.61 12.32 11.12
N ASN A 119 -10.28 11.16 11.21
CA ASN A 119 -11.68 11.03 10.82
C ASN A 119 -12.58 11.82 11.77
N ASP A 120 -12.33 11.71 13.08
CA ASP A 120 -13.10 12.43 14.09
C ASP A 120 -12.95 13.96 13.92
N LEU A 121 -11.74 14.45 13.63
CA LEU A 121 -11.48 15.86 13.32
C LEU A 121 -12.10 16.31 11.99
N ALA A 122 -12.03 15.47 10.95
CA ALA A 122 -12.50 15.82 9.60
C ALA A 122 -14.04 15.89 9.51
N HIS A 123 -14.73 15.03 10.25
CA HIS A 123 -16.18 15.03 10.35
C HIS A 123 -16.71 15.96 11.45
N GLY A 124 -15.82 16.55 12.27
CA GLY A 124 -16.19 17.43 13.37
C GLY A 124 -16.79 16.71 14.57
N PHE A 125 -16.59 15.39 14.69
CA PHE A 125 -17.01 14.61 15.86
C PHE A 125 -16.21 14.99 17.11
N LEU A 126 -14.93 15.34 16.94
CA LEU A 126 -14.08 15.88 17.99
C LEU A 126 -13.45 17.18 17.50
N SER A 127 -13.30 18.15 18.41
CA SER A 127 -12.49 19.34 18.18
C SER A 127 -11.01 19.04 18.37
N PHE A 128 -10.17 19.92 17.80
CA PHE A 128 -8.72 19.84 17.97
C PHE A 128 -8.30 19.86 19.46
N LYS A 129 -9.02 20.64 20.28
CA LYS A 129 -8.76 20.74 21.72
C LYS A 129 -9.04 19.42 22.42
N GLU A 130 -10.11 18.71 22.06
CA GLU A 130 -10.47 17.43 22.67
C GLU A 130 -9.48 16.30 22.33
N VAL A 131 -8.97 16.27 21.09
CA VAL A 131 -7.93 15.31 20.68
C VAL A 131 -6.57 15.65 21.33
N GLY A 132 -6.21 16.94 21.35
CA GLY A 132 -4.93 17.41 21.90
C GLY A 132 -4.84 17.39 23.43
N GLN A 133 -5.96 17.49 24.15
CA GLN A 133 -5.97 17.48 25.62
C GLN A 133 -5.41 16.19 26.22
N ASN A 134 -5.53 15.07 25.51
CA ASN A 134 -5.10 13.75 25.98
C ASN A 134 -3.76 13.30 25.36
N THR A 135 -3.10 14.15 24.58
CA THR A 135 -1.88 13.78 23.84
C THR A 135 -0.81 14.85 24.00
N SER A 136 0.31 14.52 24.65
CA SER A 136 1.45 15.43 24.74
C SER A 136 2.18 15.55 23.40
N ALA A 137 2.98 16.61 23.23
CA ALA A 137 3.79 16.80 22.04
C ALA A 137 4.83 15.67 21.90
N GLU A 138 5.41 15.22 23.01
CA GLU A 138 6.35 14.10 23.05
C GLU A 138 5.69 12.81 22.57
N ASN A 139 4.45 12.53 23.02
CA ASN A 139 3.70 11.36 22.57
C ASN A 139 3.43 11.40 21.06
N LEU A 140 3.13 12.58 20.49
CA LEU A 140 2.95 12.72 19.05
C LEU A 140 4.24 12.44 18.27
N VAL A 141 5.38 12.90 18.78
CA VAL A 141 6.69 12.61 18.18
C VAL A 141 6.96 11.10 18.21
N GLU A 142 6.80 10.44 19.35
CA GLU A 142 7.00 8.99 19.47
C GLU A 142 6.07 8.19 18.54
N ILE A 143 4.80 8.58 18.44
CA ILE A 143 3.85 7.97 17.50
C ILE A 143 4.36 8.12 16.07
N SER A 144 4.81 9.32 15.70
CA SER A 144 5.31 9.59 14.34
C SER A 144 6.56 8.77 14.01
N GLU A 145 7.50 8.65 14.94
CA GLU A 145 8.73 7.88 14.76
C GLU A 145 8.43 6.38 14.61
N ARG A 146 7.53 5.83 15.44
CA ARG A 146 7.10 4.43 15.32
C ARG A 146 6.42 4.16 13.98
N VAL A 147 5.59 5.08 13.50
CA VAL A 147 4.95 4.95 12.18
C VAL A 147 5.98 5.00 11.06
N ILE A 148 6.94 5.92 11.12
CA ILE A 148 8.02 6.00 10.14
C ILE A 148 8.85 4.72 10.13
N LYS A 149 9.21 4.18 11.31
CA LYS A 149 9.94 2.91 11.45
C LYS A 149 9.14 1.75 10.85
N TYR A 150 7.84 1.65 11.16
CA TYR A 150 6.95 0.63 10.62
C TYR A 150 6.92 0.66 9.08
N LEU A 151 6.64 1.83 8.48
CA LEU A 151 6.57 1.96 7.04
C LEU A 151 7.91 1.65 6.37
N ARG A 152 9.03 2.06 6.97
CA ARG A 152 10.36 1.74 6.46
C ARG A 152 10.58 0.23 6.36
N GLN A 153 10.23 -0.53 7.39
CA GLN A 153 10.40 -1.98 7.38
C GLN A 153 9.45 -2.68 6.40
N ILE A 154 8.24 -2.14 6.20
CA ILE A 154 7.37 -2.62 5.11
C ILE A 154 8.02 -2.38 3.74
N LEU A 155 8.68 -1.23 3.52
CA LEU A 155 9.41 -0.97 2.28
C LEU A 155 10.62 -1.91 2.13
N GLU A 156 11.36 -2.17 3.20
CA GLU A 156 12.48 -3.14 3.21
C GLU A 156 11.99 -4.55 2.85
N ASN A 157 10.86 -4.99 3.40
CA ASN A 157 10.25 -6.27 3.04
C ASN A 157 9.83 -6.36 1.57
N ILE A 158 9.34 -5.24 0.99
CA ILE A 158 9.01 -5.17 -0.44
C ILE A 158 10.29 -5.20 -1.28
N ASP A 159 11.34 -4.50 -0.86
CA ASP A 159 12.63 -4.52 -1.53
C ASP A 159 13.23 -5.93 -1.56
N GLU A 160 13.22 -6.64 -0.43
CA GLU A 160 13.65 -8.04 -0.36
C GLU A 160 12.80 -8.94 -1.28
N TYR A 161 11.48 -8.74 -1.31
CA TYR A 161 10.57 -9.46 -2.20
C TYR A 161 10.90 -9.24 -3.68
N LEU A 162 11.26 -8.00 -4.07
CA LEU A 162 11.65 -7.63 -5.43
C LEU A 162 13.01 -8.22 -5.81
N VAL A 163 14.01 -8.08 -4.94
CA VAL A 163 15.36 -8.63 -5.13
C VAL A 163 15.30 -10.14 -5.35
N ASN A 164 14.49 -10.83 -4.56
CA ASN A 164 14.32 -12.28 -4.65
C ASN A 164 13.27 -12.73 -5.69
N GLN A 165 12.62 -11.80 -6.39
CA GLN A 165 11.58 -12.06 -7.39
C GLN A 165 10.47 -12.99 -6.87
N GLN A 166 10.07 -12.80 -5.62
CA GLN A 166 9.08 -13.65 -4.92
C GLN A 166 7.64 -13.51 -5.48
N TYR A 167 7.45 -12.65 -6.48
CA TYR A 167 6.26 -12.60 -7.32
C TYR A 167 6.18 -13.74 -8.35
N LEU A 168 7.29 -14.44 -8.58
CA LEU A 168 7.33 -15.62 -9.44
C LEU A 168 6.79 -16.85 -8.72
N ASP A 169 6.20 -17.77 -9.47
CA ASP A 169 5.77 -19.07 -8.95
C ASP A 169 7.01 -19.92 -8.58
N PRO A 170 7.15 -20.37 -7.32
CA PRO A 170 8.22 -21.30 -6.94
C PRO A 170 7.95 -22.65 -7.59
N LYS A 171 8.67 -22.94 -8.68
CA LYS A 171 8.61 -24.22 -9.38
C LYS A 171 9.00 -25.40 -8.49
#